data_AF-A0A2J6NP47-F1
#
_entry.id   AF-A0A2J6NP47-F1
#
_cell.length_a   1.000
_cell.length_b   1.000
_cell.length_c   1.000
_cell.angle_alpha   90.00
_cell.angle_beta   90.00
_cell.angle_gamma   90.00
#
_symmetry.space_group_name_H-M   'P 1'
#
loop_
_entity.id
_entity.type
_entity.pdbx_description
1 polymer ?
#
loop_
_entity_poly.entity_id
_entity_poly.type
_entity_poly.pdbx_seq_one_letter_code
_entity_poly.pdbx_strand_id
1 'polypeptide(L)'
;MSTNNSQPRKTDRRTIYTINLIKDSFLDLIQKMAYSQITVTKLCHLAELSRSTFYLHFDSITDVLNAVLDDALLAMPEHHLSNAETDLNVDYLKKNESLIPACQRVGNSIKYRKLLLDPDLSEYIVGRIMAHERASVIPSIQKKTGLSTKDAETLFLYILHGSFAVNRANHFNKNEEWLHQVELLNRFTMGGYQALSH
;
A
#
# COMPACT_ATOMS: atom_id res chain seq x y z
N MET A 1 49.25 4.68 -17.38
CA MET A 1 47.84 4.38 -17.69
C MET A 1 47.39 3.29 -16.74
N SER A 2 46.74 3.66 -15.63
CA SER A 2 46.17 2.68 -14.69
C SER A 2 44.68 2.57 -14.99
N THR A 3 44.25 1.39 -15.42
CA THR A 3 42.86 1.12 -15.75
C THR A 3 42.04 0.98 -14.48
N ASN A 4 40.99 1.79 -14.43
CA ASN A 4 39.95 1.85 -13.42
C ASN A 4 39.18 0.52 -13.40
N ASN A 5 39.02 -0.11 -12.24
CA ASN A 5 38.09 -1.23 -12.06
C ASN A 5 37.00 -0.82 -11.06
N SER A 6 36.08 0.03 -11.51
CA SER A 6 34.86 0.36 -10.79
C SER A 6 33.81 -0.71 -11.04
N GLN A 7 33.89 -1.80 -10.28
CA GLN A 7 32.80 -2.77 -10.15
C GLN A 7 31.61 -2.11 -9.43
N PRO A 8 30.36 -2.35 -9.85
CA PRO A 8 29.19 -1.80 -9.19
C PRO A 8 29.10 -2.37 -7.78
N ARG A 9 29.12 -1.50 -6.76
CA ARG A 9 29.07 -1.89 -5.34
C ARG A 9 27.80 -2.71 -5.11
N LYS A 10 27.96 -4.00 -4.76
CA LYS A 10 26.99 -4.74 -3.95
C LYS A 10 26.53 -3.80 -2.85
N THR A 11 25.26 -3.40 -2.84
CA THR A 11 24.66 -2.70 -1.70
C THR A 11 25.09 -3.43 -0.44
N ASP A 12 25.79 -2.73 0.46
CA ASP A 12 26.44 -3.36 1.62
C ASP A 12 25.38 -4.15 2.39
N ARG A 13 25.61 -5.46 2.60
CA ARG A 13 24.71 -6.33 3.36
C ARG A 13 24.42 -5.73 4.75
N ARG A 14 25.39 -5.01 5.31
CA ARG A 14 25.26 -4.30 6.56
C ARG A 14 24.24 -3.17 6.48
N THR A 15 24.23 -2.42 5.38
CA THR A 15 23.23 -1.36 5.14
C THR A 15 21.83 -1.94 5.06
N ILE A 16 21.63 -3.02 4.30
CA ILE A 16 20.31 -3.68 4.17
C ILE A 16 19.84 -4.20 5.54
N TYR A 17 20.74 -4.85 6.28
CA TYR A 17 20.44 -5.33 7.63
C TYR A 17 19.97 -4.20 8.56
N THR A 18 20.72 -3.08 8.62
CA THR A 18 20.36 -1.94 9.47
C THR A 18 19.04 -1.31 9.05
N ILE A 19 18.78 -1.17 7.75
CA ILE A 19 17.50 -0.65 7.24
C ILE A 19 16.34 -1.53 7.70
N ASN A 20 16.46 -2.85 7.56
CA ASN A 20 15.41 -3.78 7.97
C ASN A 20 15.20 -3.75 9.49
N LEU A 21 16.28 -3.71 10.28
CA LEU A 21 16.21 -3.58 11.74
C LEU A 21 15.44 -2.30 12.16
N ILE A 22 15.70 -1.17 11.50
CA ILE A 22 14.99 0.10 11.75
C ILE A 22 13.51 -0.04 11.40
N LYS A 23 13.17 -0.63 10.25
CA LYS A 23 11.79 -0.84 9.81
C LYS A 23 11.02 -1.76 10.76
N ASP A 24 11.61 -2.87 11.17
CA ASP A 24 11.01 -3.84 12.10
C ASP A 24 10.78 -3.21 13.47
N SER A 25 11.78 -2.48 13.99
CA SER A 25 11.65 -1.74 15.25
C SER A 25 10.58 -0.64 15.19
N PHE A 26 10.41 0.01 14.05
CA PHE A 26 9.35 0.98 13.84
C PHE A 26 7.97 0.32 13.88
N LEU A 27 7.80 -0.83 13.20
CA LEU A 27 6.56 -1.60 13.24
C LEU A 27 6.23 -2.07 14.66
N ASP A 28 7.23 -2.48 15.44
CA ASP A 28 7.07 -2.85 16.85
C ASP A 28 6.62 -1.67 17.71
N LEU A 29 7.10 -0.46 17.45
CA LEU A 29 6.61 0.74 18.14
C LEU A 29 5.16 1.05 17.77
N ILE A 30 4.78 0.90 16.49
CA ILE A 30 3.40 1.10 16.03
C ILE A 30 2.43 0.12 16.70
N GLN A 31 2.87 -1.09 17.07
CA GLN A 31 2.03 -2.00 17.85
C GLN A 31 1.75 -1.49 19.29
N LYS A 32 2.62 -0.62 19.82
CA LYS A 32 2.64 -0.18 21.22
C LYS A 32 2.14 1.24 21.43
N MET A 33 2.23 2.12 20.43
CA MET A 33 1.88 3.54 20.55
C MET A 33 1.44 4.15 19.22
N ALA A 34 0.78 5.31 19.28
CA ALA A 34 0.36 6.04 18.08
C ALA A 34 1.59 6.58 17.32
N TYR A 35 1.47 6.72 16.00
CA TYR A 35 2.56 7.23 15.15
C TYR A 35 3.12 8.57 15.63
N SER A 36 2.24 9.50 16.03
CA SER A 36 2.59 10.83 16.54
C SER A 36 3.48 10.81 17.79
N GLN A 37 3.54 9.69 18.50
CA GLN A 37 4.34 9.51 19.71
C GLN A 37 5.73 8.90 19.44
N ILE A 38 5.99 8.44 18.22
CA ILE A 38 7.25 7.82 17.82
C ILE A 38 8.28 8.91 17.53
N THR A 39 9.47 8.77 18.12
CA THR A 39 10.60 9.67 17.89
C THR A 39 11.83 8.88 17.48
N VAL A 40 12.77 9.54 16.80
CA VAL A 40 14.07 8.92 16.43
C VAL A 40 14.74 8.32 17.67
N THR A 41 14.69 9.00 18.81
CA THR A 41 15.26 8.50 20.07
C THR A 41 14.62 7.19 20.53
N LYS A 42 13.29 7.09 20.56
CA LYS A 42 12.57 5.87 20.96
C LYS A 42 12.88 4.71 20.03
N LEU A 43 12.91 4.99 18.72
CA LEU A 43 13.22 4.01 17.69
C LEU A 43 14.67 3.50 17.82
N CYS A 44 15.63 4.40 17.96
CA CYS A 44 17.05 4.07 18.15
C CYS A 44 17.25 3.23 19.42
N HIS A 45 16.57 3.57 20.51
CA HIS A 45 16.63 2.82 21.76
C HIS A 45 16.09 1.41 21.61
N LEU A 46 14.92 1.23 20.96
CA LEU A 46 14.36 -0.10 20.73
C LEU A 46 15.22 -0.95 19.80
N ALA A 47 15.80 -0.33 18.77
CA ALA A 47 16.62 -0.99 17.76
C ALA A 47 18.09 -1.18 18.17
N GLU A 48 18.45 -0.80 19.40
CA GLU A 48 19.82 -0.85 19.94
C GLU A 48 20.87 -0.17 19.02
N LEU A 49 20.54 0.98 18.44
CA LEU A 49 21.40 1.72 17.50
C LEU A 49 21.63 3.17 17.91
N SER A 50 22.74 3.74 17.44
CA SER A 50 23.03 5.17 17.66
C SER A 50 22.20 6.05 16.72
N ARG A 51 21.86 7.27 17.16
CA ARG A 51 21.21 8.27 16.30
C ARG A 51 22.06 8.56 15.05
N SER A 52 23.38 8.59 15.18
CA SER A 52 24.28 8.77 14.05
C SER A 52 24.10 7.66 13.01
N THR A 53 23.91 6.40 13.45
CA THR A 53 23.62 5.27 12.56
C THR A 53 22.26 5.39 11.89
N PHE A 54 21.23 5.85 12.61
CA PHE A 54 19.92 6.12 12.04
C PHE A 54 19.99 7.10 10.87
N TYR A 55 20.66 8.24 11.09
CA TYR A 55 20.80 9.30 10.08
C TYR A 55 21.71 8.96 8.90
N LEU A 56 22.37 7.79 8.89
CA LEU A 56 23.01 7.26 7.68
C LEU A 56 22.00 6.67 6.69
N HIS A 57 20.77 6.40 7.14
CA HIS A 57 19.76 5.67 6.37
C HIS A 57 18.44 6.43 6.22
N PHE A 58 18.07 7.26 7.20
CA PHE A 58 16.80 7.98 7.21
C PHE A 58 16.97 9.37 7.84
N ASP A 59 16.33 10.38 7.28
CA ASP A 59 16.37 11.75 7.83
C ASP A 59 15.33 11.96 8.94
N SER A 60 14.24 11.19 8.91
CA SER A 60 13.10 11.34 9.81
C SER A 60 12.34 10.03 10.05
N ILE A 61 11.44 10.05 11.04
CA ILE A 61 10.47 8.96 11.26
C ILE A 61 9.50 8.81 10.08
N THR A 62 9.19 9.91 9.38
CA THR A 62 8.37 9.88 8.17
C THR A 62 9.06 9.12 7.05
N ASP A 63 10.39 9.22 6.90
CA ASP A 63 11.11 8.44 5.89
C ASP A 63 11.08 6.94 6.19
N VAL A 64 11.13 6.57 7.48
CA VAL A 64 10.95 5.17 7.90
C VAL A 64 9.53 4.70 7.58
N LEU A 65 8.51 5.48 7.92
CA LEU A 65 7.12 5.19 7.54
C LEU A 65 7.01 4.98 6.03
N ASN A 66 7.67 5.83 5.24
CA ASN A 66 7.61 5.74 3.79
C ASN A 66 8.20 4.45 3.27
N ALA A 67 9.39 4.09 3.74
CA ALA A 67 10.04 2.86 3.33
C ALA A 67 9.27 1.61 3.80
N VAL A 68 8.57 1.67 4.94
CA VAL A 68 7.69 0.61 5.43
C VAL A 68 6.43 0.47 4.56
N LEU A 69 5.83 1.59 4.16
CA LEU A 69 4.68 1.59 3.26
C LEU A 69 5.07 1.12 1.85
N ASP A 70 6.24 1.50 1.36
CA ASP A 70 6.75 1.02 0.06
C ASP A 70 6.95 -0.50 0.08
N ASP A 71 7.50 -1.08 1.15
CA ASP A 71 7.59 -2.54 1.29
C ASP A 71 6.19 -3.19 1.27
N ALA A 72 5.22 -2.54 1.91
CA ALA A 72 3.85 -3.05 1.97
C ALA A 72 3.15 -2.99 0.59
N LEU A 73 3.43 -1.97 -0.21
CA LEU A 73 2.93 -1.79 -1.57
C LEU A 73 3.63 -2.72 -2.56
N LEU A 74 4.95 -2.91 -2.44
CA LEU A 74 5.72 -3.84 -3.27
C LEU A 74 5.38 -5.31 -2.99
N ALA A 75 4.95 -5.63 -1.77
CA ALA A 75 4.45 -6.96 -1.42
C ALA A 75 3.09 -7.29 -2.06
N MET A 76 2.47 -6.34 -2.78
CA MET A 76 1.25 -6.59 -3.53
C MET A 76 1.57 -7.35 -4.82
N PRO A 77 0.86 -8.45 -5.13
CA PRO A 77 0.97 -9.08 -6.43
C PRO A 77 0.64 -8.07 -7.54
N GLU A 78 1.45 -8.08 -8.61
CA GLU A 78 1.27 -7.19 -9.75
C GLU A 78 -0.13 -7.31 -10.37
N HIS A 79 -0.64 -6.17 -10.84
CA HIS A 79 -1.94 -6.07 -11.49
C HIS A 79 -1.95 -6.79 -12.84
N HIS A 80 -2.59 -7.95 -12.91
CA HIS A 80 -3.21 -8.43 -14.15
C HIS A 80 -4.72 -8.29 -14.00
N LEU A 81 -5.24 -7.13 -14.39
CA LEU A 81 -6.67 -6.98 -14.66
C LEU A 81 -6.94 -7.78 -15.95
N SER A 82 -7.30 -9.06 -15.81
CA SER A 82 -7.71 -9.86 -16.95
C SER A 82 -8.98 -9.22 -17.54
N ASN A 83 -9.10 -9.26 -18.87
CA ASN A 83 -10.28 -8.77 -19.60
C ASN A 83 -11.53 -9.66 -19.36
N ALA A 84 -11.59 -10.41 -18.26
CA ALA A 84 -12.70 -11.30 -17.95
C ALA A 84 -13.88 -10.49 -17.39
N GLU A 85 -14.56 -9.80 -18.30
CA GLU A 85 -15.96 -9.42 -18.14
C GLU A 85 -16.76 -10.71 -17.98
N THR A 86 -17.19 -11.09 -16.77
CA THR A 86 -18.55 -11.62 -16.48
C THR A 86 -18.70 -12.30 -15.12
N ASP A 87 -17.64 -12.80 -14.47
CA ASP A 87 -17.82 -13.57 -13.21
C ASP A 87 -17.06 -12.93 -12.04
N LEU A 88 -17.75 -12.07 -11.29
CA LEU A 88 -17.25 -11.42 -10.07
C LEU A 88 -17.69 -12.16 -8.79
N ASN A 89 -18.07 -13.43 -8.88
CA ASN A 89 -18.47 -14.20 -7.71
C ASN A 89 -17.30 -14.34 -6.70
N VAL A 90 -17.62 -14.58 -5.43
CA VAL A 90 -16.70 -14.72 -4.30
C VAL A 90 -15.52 -15.64 -4.61
N ASP A 91 -15.76 -16.75 -5.32
CA ASP A 91 -14.71 -17.71 -5.70
C ASP A 91 -13.74 -17.17 -6.76
N TYR A 92 -14.18 -16.25 -7.62
CA TYR A 92 -13.34 -15.58 -8.61
C TYR A 92 -12.52 -14.46 -7.96
N LEU A 93 -13.12 -13.70 -7.02
CA LEU A 93 -12.43 -12.67 -6.24
C LEU A 93 -11.37 -13.25 -5.30
N LYS A 94 -11.64 -14.40 -4.66
CA LYS A 94 -10.65 -15.16 -3.88
C LYS A 94 -9.45 -15.61 -4.72
N LYS A 95 -9.68 -15.93 -6.00
CA LYS A 95 -8.64 -16.40 -6.95
C LYS A 95 -7.91 -15.25 -7.65
N ASN A 96 -8.49 -14.04 -7.67
CA ASN A 96 -7.95 -12.87 -8.37
C ASN A 96 -7.88 -11.66 -7.42
N GLU A 97 -7.02 -11.72 -6.41
CA GLU A 97 -6.74 -10.60 -5.49
C GLU A 97 -6.23 -9.32 -6.22
N SER A 98 -5.92 -9.39 -7.52
CA SER A 98 -5.61 -8.24 -8.38
C SER A 98 -6.81 -7.33 -8.69
N LEU A 99 -8.05 -7.84 -8.54
CA LEU A 99 -9.31 -7.11 -8.72
C LEU A 99 -9.78 -6.40 -7.43
N ILE A 100 -9.11 -6.69 -6.33
CA ILE A 100 -9.35 -6.15 -4.99
C ILE A 100 -8.55 -4.84 -4.88
N PRO A 101 -9.16 -3.66 -4.61
CA PRO A 101 -8.45 -2.39 -4.40
C PRO A 101 -7.17 -2.57 -3.58
N ALA A 102 -6.07 -1.91 -3.95
CA ALA A 102 -4.78 -2.08 -3.28
C ALA A 102 -4.87 -2.03 -1.74
N CYS A 103 -5.66 -1.12 -1.17
CA CYS A 103 -5.93 -1.07 0.27
C CYS A 103 -6.39 -2.41 0.90
N GLN A 104 -7.18 -3.20 0.20
CA GLN A 104 -7.70 -4.50 0.64
C GLN A 104 -6.62 -5.61 0.65
N ARG A 105 -5.50 -5.43 -0.06
CA ARG A 105 -4.37 -6.36 -0.06
C ARG A 105 -3.38 -6.11 1.07
N VAL A 106 -3.14 -4.84 1.44
CA VAL A 106 -2.18 -4.45 2.50
C VAL A 106 -2.55 -5.10 3.85
N GLY A 107 -3.84 -5.36 4.08
CA GLY A 107 -4.37 -5.99 5.30
C GLY A 107 -3.95 -7.44 5.55
N ASN A 108 -3.34 -8.13 4.57
CA ASN A 108 -2.88 -9.52 4.72
C ASN A 108 -1.71 -9.64 5.70
N SER A 109 -0.85 -8.63 5.80
CA SER A 109 0.26 -8.67 6.74
C SER A 109 -0.16 -8.05 8.06
N ILE A 110 -0.28 -8.88 9.10
CA ILE A 110 -0.63 -8.46 10.47
C ILE A 110 0.25 -7.29 10.93
N LYS A 111 1.52 -7.26 10.52
CA LYS A 111 2.48 -6.21 10.90
C LYS A 111 2.09 -4.80 10.42
N TYR A 112 1.39 -4.65 9.29
CA TYR A 112 0.98 -3.33 8.77
C TYR A 112 -0.43 -2.91 9.23
N ARG A 113 -1.22 -3.83 9.78
CA ARG A 113 -2.64 -3.60 10.09
C ARG A 113 -2.87 -2.40 11.04
N LYS A 114 -1.99 -2.21 12.04
CA LYS A 114 -2.09 -1.08 12.96
C LYS A 114 -1.88 0.27 12.26
N LEU A 115 -0.99 0.36 11.27
CA LEU A 115 -0.81 1.57 10.46
C LEU A 115 -2.09 1.89 9.69
N LEU A 116 -2.68 0.89 9.04
CA LEU A 116 -3.90 1.06 8.23
C LEU A 116 -5.13 1.45 9.07
N LEU A 117 -5.13 1.07 10.35
CA LEU A 117 -6.20 1.39 11.29
C LEU A 117 -5.99 2.74 12.00
N ASP A 118 -4.83 3.35 11.87
CA ASP A 118 -4.55 4.65 12.47
C ASP A 118 -5.33 5.74 11.72
N PRO A 119 -6.28 6.43 12.37
CA PRO A 119 -7.08 7.46 11.73
C PRO A 119 -6.21 8.65 11.26
N ASP A 120 -5.12 8.94 11.97
CA ASP A 120 -4.23 10.07 11.66
C ASP A 120 -3.39 9.79 10.41
N LEU A 121 -3.16 8.52 10.07
CA LEU A 121 -2.39 8.10 8.90
C LEU A 121 -3.26 7.79 7.69
N SER A 122 -4.58 7.76 7.82
CA SER A 122 -5.47 7.23 6.79
C SER A 122 -5.35 8.00 5.46
N GLU A 123 -5.43 9.34 5.50
CA GLU A 123 -5.30 10.19 4.31
C GLU A 123 -3.91 10.03 3.66
N TYR A 124 -2.87 9.98 4.50
CA TYR A 124 -1.50 9.83 4.04
C TYR A 124 -1.29 8.50 3.30
N ILE A 125 -1.78 7.40 3.88
CA ILE A 125 -1.68 6.06 3.31
C ILE A 125 -2.48 5.97 2.00
N VAL A 126 -3.69 6.53 1.98
CA VAL A 126 -4.51 6.56 0.76
C VAL A 126 -3.79 7.33 -0.35
N GLY A 127 -3.22 8.51 -0.06
CA GLY A 127 -2.43 9.27 -1.03
C GLY A 127 -1.22 8.50 -1.57
N ARG A 128 -0.57 7.70 -0.73
CA ARG A 128 0.54 6.83 -1.14
C ARG A 128 0.10 5.70 -2.07
N ILE A 129 -1.01 5.05 -1.74
CA ILE A 129 -1.62 4.03 -2.61
C ILE A 129 -2.01 4.66 -3.95
N MET A 130 -2.62 5.84 -3.94
CA MET A 130 -2.97 6.54 -5.19
C MET A 130 -1.75 6.79 -6.06
N ALA A 131 -0.68 7.35 -5.48
CA ALA A 131 0.53 7.68 -6.22
C ALA A 131 1.18 6.43 -6.83
N HIS A 132 1.23 5.33 -6.07
CA HIS A 132 1.78 4.05 -6.51
C HIS A 132 0.98 3.44 -7.67
N GLU A 133 -0.35 3.41 -7.56
CA GLU A 133 -1.21 2.69 -8.48
C GLU A 133 -1.61 3.52 -9.72
N ARG A 134 -1.39 4.83 -9.70
CA ARG A 134 -1.87 5.78 -10.74
C ARG A 134 -1.51 5.33 -12.15
N ALA A 135 -0.27 4.90 -12.38
CA ALA A 135 0.23 4.54 -13.71
C ALA A 135 -0.47 3.31 -14.31
N SER A 136 -1.02 2.44 -13.48
CA SER A 136 -1.73 1.22 -13.90
C SER A 136 -3.24 1.43 -13.93
N VAL A 137 -3.79 2.06 -12.88
CA VAL A 137 -5.25 2.17 -12.68
C VAL A 137 -5.89 3.18 -13.63
N ILE A 138 -5.27 4.35 -13.85
CA ILE A 138 -5.87 5.39 -14.68
C ILE A 138 -6.07 4.92 -16.12
N PRO A 139 -5.06 4.35 -16.82
CA PRO A 139 -5.28 3.82 -18.17
C PRO A 139 -6.32 2.70 -18.22
N SER A 140 -6.44 1.89 -17.16
CA SER A 140 -7.46 0.84 -17.09
C SER A 140 -8.88 1.41 -17.03
N ILE A 141 -9.10 2.44 -16.21
CA ILE A 141 -10.41 3.12 -16.13
C ILE A 141 -10.74 3.76 -17.49
N GLN A 142 -9.78 4.47 -18.09
CA GLN A 142 -9.99 5.09 -19.41
C GLN A 142 -10.33 4.06 -20.48
N LYS A 143 -9.61 2.92 -20.51
CA LYS A 143 -9.90 1.83 -21.46
C LYS A 143 -11.32 1.26 -21.29
N LYS A 144 -11.82 1.17 -20.05
CA LYS A 144 -13.16 0.63 -19.75
C LYS A 144 -14.31 1.61 -20.01
N THR A 145 -14.03 2.92 -19.99
CA THR A 145 -15.07 3.95 -19.91
C THR A 145 -15.00 5.03 -21.00
N GLY A 146 -13.88 5.16 -21.72
CA GLY A 146 -13.65 6.26 -22.66
C GLY A 146 -13.33 7.61 -22.00
N LEU A 147 -13.29 7.68 -20.66
CA LEU A 147 -13.15 8.93 -19.92
C LEU A 147 -11.79 9.62 -20.09
N SER A 148 -11.79 10.94 -19.82
CA SER A 148 -10.57 11.73 -19.70
C SER A 148 -9.71 11.28 -18.52
N THR A 149 -8.42 11.63 -18.53
CA THR A 149 -7.52 11.33 -17.40
C THR A 149 -8.03 11.95 -16.09
N LYS A 150 -8.57 13.16 -16.14
CA LYS A 150 -9.09 13.88 -14.96
C LYS A 150 -10.32 13.19 -14.37
N ASP A 151 -11.23 12.72 -15.22
CA ASP A 151 -12.43 12.02 -14.75
C ASP A 151 -12.08 10.62 -14.22
N ALA A 152 -11.15 9.91 -14.88
CA ALA A 152 -10.62 8.65 -14.38
C ALA A 152 -9.92 8.81 -13.02
N GLU A 153 -9.17 9.90 -12.81
CA GLU A 153 -8.56 10.24 -11.52
C GLU A 153 -9.62 10.50 -10.45
N THR A 154 -10.73 11.16 -10.81
CA THR A 154 -11.85 11.42 -9.90
C THR A 154 -12.52 10.11 -9.47
N LEU A 155 -12.75 9.18 -10.41
CA LEU A 155 -13.29 7.86 -10.09
C LEU A 155 -12.31 7.06 -9.22
N PHE A 156 -11.01 7.08 -9.55
CA PHE A 156 -10.01 6.38 -8.76
C PHE A 156 -9.95 6.90 -7.32
N LEU A 157 -9.96 8.22 -7.14
CA LEU A 157 -10.02 8.88 -5.84
C LEU A 157 -11.22 8.37 -5.02
N TYR A 158 -12.42 8.44 -5.59
CA TYR A 158 -13.66 8.02 -4.93
C TYR A 158 -13.63 6.53 -4.55
N ILE A 159 -13.28 5.67 -5.51
CA ILE A 159 -13.27 4.21 -5.32
C ILE A 159 -12.25 3.81 -4.26
N LEU A 160 -11.05 4.40 -4.27
CA LEU A 160 -10.02 4.07 -3.30
C LEU A 160 -10.41 4.50 -1.89
N HIS A 161 -10.95 5.71 -1.72
CA HIS A 161 -11.40 6.20 -0.42
C HIS A 161 -12.54 5.35 0.14
N GLY A 162 -13.57 5.06 -0.68
CA GLY A 162 -14.69 4.22 -0.28
C GLY A 162 -14.23 2.82 0.11
N SER A 163 -13.36 2.22 -0.72
CA SER A 163 -12.77 0.90 -0.42
C SER A 163 -11.97 0.92 0.87
N PHE A 164 -11.09 1.90 1.06
CA PHE A 164 -10.25 2.01 2.26
C PHE A 164 -11.11 2.16 3.53
N ALA A 165 -12.14 3.00 3.48
CA ALA A 165 -13.07 3.22 4.58
C ALA A 165 -13.80 1.93 4.99
N VAL A 166 -14.33 1.18 4.02
CA VAL A 166 -14.99 -0.12 4.27
C VAL A 166 -14.03 -1.14 4.86
N ASN A 167 -12.78 -1.19 4.39
CA ASN A 167 -11.78 -2.08 4.97
C ASN A 167 -11.45 -1.75 6.40
N ARG A 168 -11.26 -0.46 6.68
CA ARG A 168 -10.97 0.01 8.03
C ARG A 168 -12.12 -0.30 8.99
N ALA A 169 -13.37 -0.11 8.54
CA ALA A 169 -14.56 -0.47 9.32
C ALA A 169 -14.62 -1.97 9.68
N ASN A 170 -14.08 -2.84 8.81
CA ASN A 170 -13.93 -4.28 9.07
C ASN A 170 -12.60 -4.64 9.75
N HIS A 171 -11.83 -3.67 10.21
CA HIS A 171 -10.50 -3.89 10.80
C HIS A 171 -9.51 -4.63 9.88
N PHE A 172 -9.69 -4.53 8.55
CA PHE A 172 -8.98 -5.32 7.55
C PHE A 172 -9.04 -6.84 7.83
N ASN A 173 -10.15 -7.30 8.42
CA ASN A 173 -10.41 -8.70 8.68
C ASN A 173 -11.13 -9.33 7.48
N LYS A 174 -10.51 -10.33 6.84
CA LYS A 174 -11.03 -11.01 5.66
C LYS A 174 -12.02 -12.13 6.05
N ASN A 175 -13.12 -11.77 6.68
CA ASN A 175 -14.21 -12.69 7.00
C ASN A 175 -15.23 -12.77 5.85
N GLU A 176 -16.29 -13.58 6.02
CA GLU A 176 -17.35 -13.74 5.00
C GLU A 176 -18.10 -12.43 4.73
N GLU A 177 -18.35 -11.64 5.77
CA GLU A 177 -18.98 -10.31 5.65
C GLU A 177 -18.13 -9.36 4.79
N TRP A 178 -16.82 -9.31 5.03
CA TRP A 178 -15.89 -8.52 4.24
C TRP A 178 -15.89 -8.96 2.77
N LEU A 179 -15.91 -10.27 2.50
CA LEU A 179 -15.97 -10.79 1.13
C LEU A 179 -17.24 -10.32 0.41
N HIS A 180 -18.38 -10.38 1.09
CA HIS A 180 -19.66 -9.90 0.55
C HIS A 180 -19.61 -8.40 0.23
N GLN A 181 -19.06 -7.59 1.13
CA GLN A 181 -18.94 -6.15 0.92
C GLN A 181 -17.99 -5.80 -0.24
N VAL A 182 -16.88 -6.52 -0.38
CA VAL A 182 -15.95 -6.36 -1.52
C VAL A 182 -16.66 -6.69 -2.84
N GLU A 183 -17.43 -7.78 -2.88
CA GLU A 183 -18.23 -8.16 -4.05
C GLU A 183 -19.24 -7.07 -4.42
N LEU A 184 -19.99 -6.56 -3.44
CA LEU A 184 -20.97 -5.49 -3.61
C LEU A 184 -20.32 -4.24 -4.23
N LEU A 185 -19.20 -3.79 -3.66
CA LEU A 185 -18.47 -2.61 -4.16
C LEU A 185 -17.94 -2.82 -5.57
N ASN A 186 -17.37 -3.99 -5.87
CA ASN A 186 -16.86 -4.29 -7.21
C ASN A 186 -17.98 -4.32 -8.25
N ARG A 187 -19.13 -4.89 -7.92
CA ARG A 187 -20.32 -4.88 -8.81
C ARG A 187 -20.81 -3.45 -9.04
N PHE A 188 -20.87 -2.63 -8.00
CA PHE A 188 -21.24 -1.21 -8.12
C PHE A 188 -20.27 -0.45 -9.02
N THR A 189 -18.96 -0.59 -8.79
CA THR A 189 -17.93 0.05 -9.61
C THR A 189 -18.00 -0.39 -11.06
N MET A 190 -18.15 -1.69 -11.33
CA MET A 190 -18.22 -2.20 -12.69
C MET A 190 -19.49 -1.77 -13.43
N GLY A 191 -20.65 -1.77 -12.75
CA GLY A 191 -21.88 -1.21 -13.31
C GLY A 191 -21.75 0.28 -13.63
N GLY A 192 -21.06 1.04 -12.77
CA GLY A 192 -20.73 2.45 -13.01
C GLY A 192 -19.83 2.64 -14.23
N TYR A 193 -18.79 1.81 -14.41
CA TYR A 193 -17.94 1.85 -15.59
C TYR A 193 -18.71 1.55 -16.88
N GLN A 194 -19.57 0.51 -16.87
CA GLN A 194 -20.41 0.18 -18.02
C GLN A 194 -21.40 1.30 -18.39
N ALA A 195 -21.97 1.97 -17.39
CA ALA A 195 -22.87 3.09 -17.64
C ALA A 195 -22.19 4.33 -18.24
N LEU A 196 -20.87 4.46 -18.05
CA LEU A 196 -20.06 5.58 -18.56
C LEU A 196 -19.36 5.26 -19.88
N SER A 197 -19.30 4.00 -20.29
CA SER A 197 -18.62 3.58 -21.52
C SER A 197 -19.33 4.14 -22.77
N HIS A 198 -18.54 4.74 -23.67
CA HIS A 198 -18.98 5.30 -24.94
C HIS A 198 -17.91 5.12 -26.01
#